data_AF-A0A0P7VDM9-F1
#
_entry.id   AF-A0A0P7VDM9-F1
#
_cell.length_a   1.000
_cell.length_b   1.000
_cell.length_c   1.000
_cell.angle_alpha   90.00
_cell.angle_beta   90.00
_cell.angle_gamma   90.00
#
_symmetry.space_group_name_H-M   'P 1'
#
loop_
_entity.id
_entity.type
_entity.pdbx_description
1 polymer ?
#
loop_
_entity_poly.entity_id
_entity_poly.type
_entity_poly.pdbx_seq_one_letter_code
_entity_poly.pdbx_strand_id
1 'polypeptide(L)'
;MSQKIQNSVVPFEHSTPVSKVEELKNTVKEEFMLWVSQYLVMKLIPLLQAHPQLKQCVRQTIKHAVQELMHPVVNQSIKITMTTCKQIRKYFALDLNKSRMHVAAHHMMRNLTASMVMITCKEPLLVSIADNLKSSFTTALQLYLHSLAQNPTPQQSDMMEEAAARIAQDKCKLTCCLFQRTAVEKQDQRWPRDWPP
;
A
#
# COMPACT_ATOMS: atom_id res chain seq x y z
N MET A 1 -60.58 2.31 40.88
CA MET A 1 -59.55 2.87 41.77
C MET A 1 -58.21 2.21 41.44
N SER A 2 -57.37 3.01 40.78
CA SER A 2 -55.89 3.03 40.75
C SER A 2 -55.09 1.72 40.76
N GLN A 3 -54.58 1.33 39.59
CA GLN A 3 -53.28 0.64 39.46
C GLN A 3 -52.17 1.67 39.32
N LYS A 4 -51.15 1.60 40.19
CA LYS A 4 -49.86 2.30 40.06
C LYS A 4 -49.02 1.53 39.04
N ILE A 5 -48.72 2.15 37.90
CA ILE A 5 -47.66 1.72 36.98
C ILE A 5 -46.36 2.34 37.49
N GLN A 6 -45.43 1.51 37.92
CA GLN A 6 -44.07 1.89 38.28
C GLN A 6 -43.21 1.74 37.02
N ASN A 7 -42.72 2.87 36.51
CA ASN A 7 -41.73 2.94 35.43
C ASN A 7 -40.40 2.31 35.89
N SER A 8 -39.93 1.27 35.21
CA SER A 8 -38.49 0.99 35.09
C SER A 8 -38.11 1.09 33.61
N VAL A 9 -37.69 2.28 33.22
CA VAL A 9 -37.02 2.52 31.93
C VAL A 9 -35.63 1.92 32.04
N VAL A 10 -35.38 0.84 31.31
CA VAL A 10 -34.03 0.36 31.01
C VAL A 10 -33.51 1.24 29.88
N PRO A 11 -32.40 1.98 30.01
CA PRO A 11 -31.83 2.71 28.89
C PRO A 11 -31.17 1.71 27.94
N PHE A 12 -31.75 1.57 26.75
CA PHE A 12 -31.08 0.99 25.59
C PHE A 12 -29.99 2.00 25.18
N GLU A 13 -28.72 1.67 25.40
CA GLU A 13 -27.61 2.44 24.84
C GLU A 13 -27.67 2.34 23.31
N HIS A 14 -28.33 3.31 22.70
CA HIS A 14 -28.28 3.53 21.27
C HIS A 14 -26.86 3.97 20.90
N SER A 15 -26.03 3.03 20.43
CA SER A 15 -24.83 3.36 19.67
C SER A 15 -25.23 4.33 18.54
N THR A 16 -24.85 5.59 18.67
CA THR A 16 -25.26 6.62 17.72
C THR A 16 -24.61 6.35 16.36
N PRO A 17 -25.30 6.65 15.25
CA PRO A 17 -24.76 6.47 13.89
C PRO A 17 -23.46 7.26 13.65
N VAL A 18 -23.15 8.25 14.49
CA VAL A 18 -21.93 9.08 14.43
C VAL A 18 -20.66 8.27 14.74
N SER A 19 -20.70 7.32 15.69
CA SER A 19 -19.50 6.54 16.06
C SER A 19 -19.11 5.54 14.97
N LYS A 20 -20.09 4.88 14.33
CA LYS A 20 -19.85 3.98 13.18
C LYS A 20 -19.43 4.72 11.91
N VAL A 21 -19.92 5.96 11.71
CA VAL A 21 -19.52 6.81 10.58
C VAL A 21 -18.09 7.31 10.72
N GLU A 22 -17.61 7.58 11.94
CA GLU A 22 -16.22 8.01 12.16
C GLU A 22 -15.24 6.81 12.08
N GLU A 23 -15.67 5.62 12.51
CA GLU A 23 -14.94 4.36 12.32
C GLU A 23 -14.85 3.96 10.83
N LEU A 24 -15.97 4.02 10.10
CA LEU A 24 -16.02 3.83 8.65
C LEU A 24 -15.23 4.91 7.90
N LYS A 25 -15.25 6.18 8.32
CA LYS A 25 -14.37 7.22 7.77
C LYS A 25 -12.91 6.86 7.97
N ASN A 26 -12.51 6.34 9.12
CA ASN A 26 -11.10 6.04 9.38
C ASN A 26 -10.64 4.77 8.65
N THR A 27 -11.52 3.80 8.40
CA THR A 27 -11.24 2.62 7.57
C THR A 27 -11.30 2.92 6.06
N VAL A 28 -12.18 3.83 5.63
CA VAL A 28 -12.37 4.20 4.21
C VAL A 28 -11.39 5.30 3.76
N LYS A 29 -10.88 6.17 4.65
CA LYS A 29 -10.07 7.34 4.27
C LYS A 29 -8.73 7.00 3.60
N GLU A 30 -7.95 6.04 4.10
CA GLU A 30 -6.61 5.81 3.53
C GLU A 30 -6.70 5.15 2.15
N GLU A 31 -7.36 4.00 1.99
CA GLU A 31 -7.44 3.33 0.68
C GLU A 31 -8.23 4.13 -0.37
N PHE A 32 -9.32 4.82 0.03
CA PHE A 32 -10.13 5.61 -0.90
C PHE A 32 -9.46 6.92 -1.29
N MET A 33 -8.76 7.61 -0.38
CA MET A 33 -8.00 8.82 -0.74
C MET A 33 -6.79 8.48 -1.62
N LEU A 34 -6.14 7.33 -1.39
CA LEU A 34 -5.09 6.81 -2.27
C LEU A 34 -5.67 6.52 -3.66
N TRP A 35 -6.87 5.93 -3.76
CA TRP A 35 -7.57 5.69 -5.03
C TRP A 35 -8.05 6.97 -5.73
N VAL A 36 -8.58 7.94 -4.98
CA VAL A 36 -9.04 9.24 -5.49
C VAL A 36 -7.86 10.08 -5.98
N SER A 37 -6.78 10.17 -5.18
CA SER A 37 -5.50 10.77 -5.60
C SER A 37 -4.95 10.07 -6.84
N GLN A 38 -5.02 8.73 -6.87
CA GLN A 38 -4.61 7.91 -8.00
C GLN A 38 -5.42 8.17 -9.28
N TYR A 39 -6.73 8.36 -9.17
CA TYR A 39 -7.62 8.66 -10.28
C TYR A 39 -7.42 10.08 -10.82
N LEU A 40 -7.20 11.06 -9.94
CA LEU A 40 -6.92 12.46 -10.31
C LEU A 40 -5.60 12.59 -11.08
N VAL A 41 -4.55 11.90 -10.64
CA VAL A 41 -3.24 11.89 -11.33
C VAL A 41 -3.35 11.30 -12.74
N MET A 42 -4.13 10.22 -12.93
CA MET A 42 -4.32 9.63 -14.27
C MET A 42 -5.06 10.57 -15.23
N LYS A 43 -5.83 11.55 -14.72
CA LYS A 43 -6.47 12.57 -15.55
C LYS A 43 -5.54 13.71 -15.98
N LEU A 44 -4.40 13.88 -15.30
CA LEU A 44 -3.47 14.99 -15.55
C LEU A 44 -2.39 14.69 -16.60
N ILE A 45 -2.27 13.45 -17.05
CA ILE A 45 -1.26 13.05 -18.05
C ILE A 45 -1.86 13.21 -19.45
N PRO A 46 -1.35 14.14 -20.29
CA PRO A 46 -1.93 14.43 -21.61
C PRO A 46 -2.03 13.19 -22.50
N LEU A 47 -1.03 12.31 -22.44
CA LEU A 47 -1.02 11.05 -23.19
C LEU A 47 -2.21 10.14 -22.85
N LEU A 48 -2.59 10.04 -21.57
CA LEU A 48 -3.74 9.24 -21.13
C LEU A 48 -5.09 9.90 -21.44
N GLN A 49 -5.10 11.22 -21.68
CA GLN A 49 -6.28 11.93 -22.16
C GLN A 49 -6.48 11.70 -23.66
N ALA A 50 -5.40 11.76 -24.44
CA ALA A 50 -5.43 11.48 -25.88
C ALA A 50 -5.73 10.02 -26.19
N HIS A 51 -5.27 9.08 -25.36
CA HIS A 51 -5.39 7.65 -25.60
C HIS A 51 -5.92 6.90 -24.36
N PRO A 52 -7.25 6.89 -24.13
CA PRO A 52 -7.86 6.23 -22.97
C PRO A 52 -7.53 4.74 -22.83
N GLN A 53 -7.28 4.03 -23.95
CA GLN A 53 -6.86 2.63 -23.97
C GLN A 53 -5.59 2.35 -23.15
N LEU A 54 -4.68 3.32 -23.05
CA LEU A 54 -3.43 3.19 -22.30
C LEU A 54 -3.66 3.09 -20.79
N LYS A 55 -4.82 3.52 -20.29
CA LYS A 55 -5.18 3.40 -18.86
C LYS A 55 -5.28 1.94 -18.41
N GLN A 56 -5.69 1.04 -19.30
CA GLN A 56 -5.74 -0.38 -19.01
C GLN A 56 -4.33 -0.98 -18.86
N CYS A 57 -3.38 -0.54 -19.70
CA CYS A 57 -1.97 -0.91 -19.58
C CYS A 57 -1.44 -0.51 -18.20
N VAL A 58 -1.74 0.71 -17.73
CA VAL A 58 -1.31 1.18 -16.41
C VAL A 58 -1.79 0.27 -15.27
N ARG A 59 -3.08 -0.09 -15.28
CA ARG A 59 -3.64 -0.97 -14.25
C ARG A 59 -2.95 -2.34 -14.27
N GLN A 60 -2.72 -2.91 -15.44
CA GLN A 60 -2.11 -4.23 -15.58
C GLN A 60 -0.64 -4.22 -15.14
N THR A 61 0.13 -3.21 -15.53
CA THR A 61 1.53 -3.07 -15.15
C THR A 61 1.71 -2.95 -13.64
N ILE A 62 0.90 -2.12 -12.97
CA ILE A 62 0.98 -1.98 -11.50
C ILE A 62 0.64 -3.31 -10.82
N LYS A 63 -0.42 -3.99 -11.28
CA LYS A 63 -0.81 -5.31 -10.74
C LYS A 63 0.33 -6.32 -10.86
N HIS A 64 0.99 -6.36 -12.01
CA HIS A 64 2.13 -7.24 -12.24
C HIS A 64 3.31 -6.92 -11.30
N ALA A 65 3.71 -5.64 -11.22
CA ALA A 65 4.79 -5.19 -10.34
C ALA A 65 4.53 -5.53 -8.86
N VAL A 66 3.28 -5.39 -8.40
CA VAL A 66 2.86 -5.81 -7.06
C VAL A 66 3.04 -7.31 -6.85
N GLN A 67 2.53 -8.14 -7.77
CA GLN A 67 2.57 -9.59 -7.66
C GLN A 67 4.00 -10.13 -7.64
N GLU A 68 4.89 -9.54 -8.44
CA GLU A 68 6.28 -9.93 -8.56
C GLU A 68 7.11 -9.53 -7.33
N LEU A 69 6.99 -8.29 -6.87
CA LEU A 69 7.88 -7.72 -5.86
C LEU A 69 7.40 -7.89 -4.43
N MET A 70 6.09 -8.01 -4.19
CA MET A 70 5.54 -7.99 -2.83
C MET A 70 6.10 -9.12 -1.96
N HIS A 71 6.02 -10.36 -2.42
CA HIS A 71 6.48 -11.52 -1.66
C HIS A 71 7.97 -11.47 -1.29
N PRO A 72 8.91 -11.26 -2.24
CA PRO A 72 10.33 -11.23 -1.92
C PRO A 72 10.68 -10.07 -0.98
N VAL A 73 10.14 -8.87 -1.22
CA VAL A 73 10.38 -7.70 -0.35
C VAL A 73 9.88 -7.98 1.07
N VAL A 74 8.59 -8.35 1.21
CA VAL A 74 7.96 -8.54 2.52
C VAL A 74 8.72 -9.60 3.34
N ASN A 75 9.03 -10.75 2.72
CA ASN A 75 9.70 -11.84 3.42
C ASN A 75 11.12 -11.47 3.85
N GLN A 76 11.88 -10.81 2.98
CA GLN A 76 13.26 -10.41 3.27
C GLN A 76 13.30 -9.32 4.36
N SER A 77 12.43 -8.32 4.29
CA SER A 77 12.35 -7.26 5.29
C SER A 77 12.00 -7.80 6.67
N ILE A 78 11.04 -8.72 6.79
CA ILE A 78 10.71 -9.39 8.07
C ILE A 78 11.92 -10.17 8.60
N LYS A 79 12.63 -10.92 7.74
CA LYS A 79 13.79 -11.72 8.16
C LYS A 79 14.92 -10.86 8.74
N ILE A 80 15.26 -9.76 8.07
CA ILE A 80 16.31 -8.84 8.52
C ILE A 80 15.92 -8.19 9.85
N THR A 81 14.71 -7.63 9.91
CA THR A 81 14.25 -6.86 11.08
C THR A 81 14.03 -7.74 12.30
N MET A 82 13.61 -9.00 12.13
CA MET A 82 13.50 -9.96 13.23
C MET A 82 14.84 -10.20 13.91
N THR A 83 15.92 -10.31 13.13
CA THR A 83 17.28 -10.51 13.66
C THR A 83 17.71 -9.32 14.51
N THR A 84 17.43 -8.10 14.04
CA THR A 84 17.69 -6.86 14.78
C THR A 84 16.81 -6.76 16.04
N CYS A 85 15.53 -7.09 15.94
CA CYS A 85 14.60 -7.03 17.06
C CYS A 85 15.00 -7.98 18.20
N LYS A 86 15.61 -9.13 17.91
CA LYS A 86 16.12 -10.04 18.94
C LYS A 86 17.22 -9.42 19.81
N GLN A 87 17.92 -8.39 19.34
CA GLN A 87 18.93 -7.67 20.12
C GLN A 87 18.32 -6.81 21.23
N ILE A 88 17.00 -6.56 21.21
CA ILE A 88 16.32 -5.76 22.25
C ILE A 88 16.51 -6.34 23.65
N ARG A 89 16.69 -7.67 23.77
CA ARG A 89 16.96 -8.36 25.05
C ARG A 89 18.14 -7.78 25.81
N LYS A 90 19.17 -7.28 25.10
CA LYS A 90 20.37 -6.67 25.71
C LYS A 90 20.02 -5.38 26.46
N TYR A 91 19.03 -4.64 26.00
CA TYR A 91 18.60 -3.37 26.59
C TYR A 91 17.62 -3.56 27.76
N PHE A 92 17.05 -4.75 27.92
CA PHE A 92 16.13 -5.12 29.00
C PHE A 92 16.73 -6.13 29.98
N ALA A 93 18.06 -6.33 29.97
CA ALA A 93 18.73 -7.36 30.76
C ALA A 93 18.52 -7.22 32.29
N LEU A 94 18.28 -6.00 32.76
CA LEU A 94 18.02 -5.69 34.18
C LEU A 94 16.53 -5.47 34.49
N ASP A 95 15.64 -5.54 33.48
CA ASP A 95 14.21 -5.34 33.68
C ASP A 95 13.56 -6.63 34.18
N LEU A 96 12.91 -6.55 35.35
CA LEU A 96 12.20 -7.68 35.96
C LEU A 96 10.85 -7.95 35.26
N ASN A 97 10.33 -7.00 34.49
CA ASN A 97 9.03 -7.11 33.84
C ASN A 97 9.15 -7.48 32.35
N LYS A 98 9.07 -8.77 32.06
CA LYS A 98 9.10 -9.32 30.70
C LYS A 98 8.01 -8.76 29.77
N SER A 99 6.87 -8.33 30.31
CA SER A 99 5.77 -7.75 29.52
C SER A 99 6.19 -6.44 28.84
N ARG A 100 6.99 -5.61 29.53
CA ARG A 100 7.50 -4.34 28.96
C ARG A 100 8.41 -4.59 27.78
N MET A 101 9.35 -5.52 27.91
CA MET A 101 10.22 -5.94 26.81
C MET A 101 9.39 -6.47 25.63
N HIS A 102 8.37 -7.29 25.88
CA HIS A 102 7.54 -7.88 24.82
C HIS A 102 6.79 -6.81 24.03
N VAL A 103 6.16 -5.84 24.71
CA VAL A 103 5.46 -4.72 24.05
C VAL A 103 6.45 -3.84 23.27
N ALA A 104 7.61 -3.51 23.86
CA ALA A 104 8.64 -2.72 23.19
C ALA A 104 9.18 -3.43 21.94
N ALA A 105 9.43 -4.74 22.03
CA ALA A 105 9.90 -5.55 20.92
C ALA A 105 8.87 -5.61 19.78
N HIS A 106 7.59 -5.75 20.12
CA HIS A 106 6.50 -5.74 19.14
C HIS A 106 6.44 -4.41 18.38
N HIS A 107 6.45 -3.27 19.09
CA HIS A 107 6.47 -1.95 18.46
C HIS A 107 7.73 -1.70 17.63
N MET A 108 8.89 -2.13 18.13
CA MET A 108 10.16 -2.03 17.40
C MET A 108 10.11 -2.83 16.10
N MET A 109 9.63 -4.07 16.15
CA MET A 109 9.52 -4.96 14.99
C MET A 109 8.63 -4.36 13.89
N ARG A 110 7.43 -3.87 14.26
CA ARG A 110 6.48 -3.28 13.31
C ARG A 110 7.06 -2.06 12.61
N ASN A 111 7.66 -1.14 13.37
CA ASN A 111 8.27 0.07 12.83
C ASN A 111 9.48 -0.24 11.94
N LEU A 112 10.40 -1.08 12.39
CA LEU A 112 11.57 -1.47 11.60
C LEU A 112 11.16 -2.18 10.30
N THR A 113 10.17 -3.07 10.35
CA THR A 113 9.66 -3.79 9.18
C THR A 113 9.08 -2.82 8.16
N ALA A 114 8.23 -1.88 8.59
CA ALA A 114 7.66 -0.88 7.71
C ALA A 114 8.73 0.00 7.04
N SER A 115 9.73 0.48 7.81
CA SER A 115 10.83 1.28 7.25
C SER A 115 11.70 0.46 6.28
N MET A 116 12.03 -0.78 6.65
CA MET A 116 12.85 -1.67 5.81
C MET A 116 12.17 -1.98 4.48
N VAL A 117 10.85 -2.24 4.48
CA VAL A 117 10.08 -2.47 3.26
C VAL A 117 10.15 -1.25 2.34
N MET A 118 9.89 -0.05 2.86
CA MET A 118 9.90 1.18 2.05
C MET A 118 11.25 1.42 1.37
N ILE A 119 12.35 1.21 2.09
CA ILE A 119 13.71 1.33 1.52
C ILE A 119 13.94 0.25 0.45
N THR A 120 13.48 -0.97 0.71
CA THR A 120 13.75 -2.12 -0.16
C THR A 120 12.94 -2.09 -1.47
N CYS A 121 11.65 -1.69 -1.43
CA CYS A 121 10.79 -1.76 -2.61
C CYS A 121 10.76 -0.51 -3.48
N LYS A 122 11.15 0.66 -2.96
CA LYS A 122 10.97 1.93 -3.68
C LYS A 122 11.65 1.94 -5.04
N GLU A 123 12.95 1.66 -5.09
CA GLU A 123 13.71 1.69 -6.34
C GLU A 123 13.28 0.57 -7.31
N PRO A 124 13.15 -0.70 -6.87
CA PRO A 124 12.64 -1.76 -7.75
C PRO A 124 11.24 -1.48 -8.31
N LEU A 125 10.34 -0.88 -7.53
CA LEU A 125 9.00 -0.50 -7.99
C LEU A 125 9.06 0.60 -9.06
N LEU A 126 9.91 1.61 -8.88
CA LEU A 126 10.04 2.69 -9.86
C LEU A 126 10.50 2.15 -11.22
N VAL A 127 11.58 1.35 -11.19
CA VAL A 127 12.15 0.74 -12.40
C VAL A 127 11.13 -0.22 -13.05
N SER A 128 10.59 -1.17 -12.27
CA SER A 128 9.64 -2.16 -12.78
C SER A 128 8.39 -1.51 -13.39
N ILE A 129 7.82 -0.49 -12.75
CA ILE A 129 6.63 0.19 -13.28
C ILE A 129 7.00 1.00 -14.53
N ALA A 130 8.07 1.79 -14.49
CA ALA A 130 8.45 2.64 -15.62
C ALA A 130 8.77 1.83 -16.88
N ASP A 131 9.60 0.79 -16.77
CA ASP A 131 10.05 0.01 -17.93
C ASP A 131 8.90 -0.80 -18.54
N ASN A 132 8.07 -1.42 -17.71
CA ASN A 132 6.91 -2.17 -18.19
C ASN A 132 5.84 -1.26 -18.80
N LEU A 133 5.67 -0.03 -18.30
CA LEU A 133 4.78 0.96 -18.89
C LEU A 133 5.28 1.42 -20.24
N LYS A 134 6.57 1.75 -20.36
CA LYS A 134 7.18 2.14 -21.64
C LYS A 134 6.96 1.05 -22.68
N SER A 135 7.29 -0.20 -22.35
CA SER A 135 7.05 -1.36 -23.23
C SER A 135 5.58 -1.48 -23.62
N SER A 136 4.67 -1.43 -22.64
CA SER A 136 3.23 -1.56 -22.89
C SER A 136 2.66 -0.43 -23.75
N PHE A 137 3.10 0.81 -23.52
CA PHE A 137 2.68 1.96 -24.31
C PHE A 137 3.19 1.86 -25.74
N THR A 138 4.45 1.46 -25.94
CA THR A 138 5.04 1.30 -27.28
C THR A 138 4.30 0.25 -28.07
N THR A 139 4.03 -0.91 -27.48
CA THR A 139 3.24 -1.96 -28.14
C THR A 139 1.83 -1.48 -28.47
N ALA A 140 1.14 -0.81 -27.53
CA ALA A 140 -0.21 -0.32 -27.74
C ALA A 140 -0.30 0.74 -28.84
N LEU A 141 0.63 1.70 -28.87
CA LEU A 141 0.67 2.73 -29.90
C LEU A 141 1.11 2.18 -31.26
N GLN A 142 2.05 1.24 -31.30
CA GLN A 142 2.47 0.60 -32.55
C GLN A 142 1.31 -0.13 -33.22
N LEU A 143 0.48 -0.86 -32.45
CA LEU A 143 -0.74 -1.50 -32.96
C LEU A 143 -1.75 -0.48 -33.49
N TYR A 144 -1.94 0.63 -32.77
CA TYR A 144 -2.85 1.69 -33.19
C TYR A 144 -2.36 2.40 -34.46
N LEU A 145 -1.09 2.79 -34.53
CA LEU A 145 -0.51 3.49 -35.67
C LEU A 145 -0.41 2.59 -36.92
N HIS A 146 -0.16 1.29 -36.75
CA HIS A 146 -0.21 0.33 -37.85
C HIS A 146 -1.60 0.32 -38.52
N SER A 147 -2.67 0.39 -37.72
CA SER A 147 -4.05 0.48 -38.25
C SER A 147 -4.32 1.78 -39.03
N LEU A 148 -3.53 2.82 -38.78
CA LEU A 148 -3.63 4.14 -39.41
C LEU A 148 -2.56 4.40 -40.49
N ALA A 149 -1.74 3.39 -40.82
CA ALA A 149 -0.60 3.50 -41.74
C ALA A 149 0.37 4.66 -41.41
N GLN A 150 0.56 4.95 -40.12
CA GLN A 150 1.47 6.00 -39.64
C GLN A 150 2.67 5.39 -38.88
N ASN A 151 3.80 6.09 -38.92
CA ASN A 151 4.98 5.73 -38.14
C ASN A 151 4.98 6.49 -36.80
N PRO A 152 5.48 5.88 -35.71
CA PRO A 152 5.62 6.56 -34.43
C PRO A 152 6.60 7.73 -34.55
N THR A 153 6.18 8.90 -34.08
CA THR A 153 7.01 10.11 -34.09
C THR A 153 7.96 10.13 -32.88
N PRO A 154 9.16 10.72 -32.99
CA PRO A 154 10.10 10.84 -31.87
C PRO A 154 9.46 11.52 -30.65
N GLN A 155 8.65 12.55 -30.88
CA GLN A 155 7.93 13.28 -29.84
C GLN A 155 6.95 12.38 -29.05
N GLN A 156 6.32 11.39 -29.68
CA GLN A 156 5.45 10.45 -28.96
C GLN A 156 6.25 9.56 -28.02
N SER A 157 7.44 9.13 -28.42
CA SER A 157 8.33 8.32 -27.56
C SER A 157 8.71 9.08 -26.29
N ASP A 158 9.12 10.34 -26.43
CA ASP A 158 9.51 11.18 -25.27
C ASP A 158 8.33 11.41 -24.32
N MET A 159 7.14 11.68 -24.87
CA MET A 159 5.91 11.84 -24.07
C MET A 159 5.52 10.57 -23.30
N MET A 160 5.79 9.39 -23.87
CA MET A 160 5.52 8.11 -23.21
C MET A 160 6.51 7.83 -22.09
N GLU A 161 7.78 8.14 -22.31
CA GLU A 161 8.81 8.01 -21.29
C GLU A 161 8.52 8.92 -20.10
N GLU A 162 8.19 10.18 -20.34
CA GLU A 162 7.81 11.13 -19.29
C GLU A 162 6.53 10.67 -18.56
N ALA A 163 5.51 10.23 -19.30
CA ALA A 163 4.29 9.70 -18.71
C ALA A 163 4.55 8.46 -17.84
N ALA A 164 5.37 7.52 -18.31
CA ALA A 164 5.72 6.30 -17.57
C ALA A 164 6.47 6.63 -16.27
N ALA A 165 7.47 7.52 -16.35
CA ALA A 165 8.22 7.96 -15.18
C ALA A 165 7.32 8.67 -14.15
N ARG A 166 6.41 9.53 -14.62
CA ARG A 166 5.46 10.22 -13.74
C ARG A 166 4.50 9.25 -13.06
N ILE A 167 3.93 8.30 -13.81
CA ILE A 167 3.05 7.27 -13.26
C ILE A 167 3.80 6.41 -12.25
N ALA A 168 5.05 6.01 -12.55
CA ALA A 168 5.87 5.23 -11.64
C ALA A 168 6.06 5.96 -10.31
N GLN A 169 6.45 7.25 -10.33
CA GLN A 169 6.61 8.07 -9.13
C GLN A 169 5.31 8.14 -8.31
N ASP A 170 4.20 8.43 -8.97
CA ASP A 170 2.92 8.63 -8.30
C ASP A 170 2.35 7.32 -7.71
N LYS A 171 2.62 6.18 -8.35
CA LYS A 171 2.12 4.86 -7.93
C LYS A 171 3.06 4.12 -6.99
N CYS A 172 4.35 4.47 -7.00
CA CYS A 172 5.33 3.88 -6.11
C CYS A 172 4.95 4.12 -4.64
N LYS A 173 4.58 5.35 -4.26
CA LYS A 173 4.20 5.67 -2.87
C LYS A 173 3.05 4.79 -2.37
N LEU A 174 1.99 4.65 -3.17
CA LEU A 174 0.81 3.84 -2.84
C LEU A 174 1.18 2.36 -2.67
N THR A 175 1.97 1.86 -3.62
CA THR A 175 2.38 0.46 -3.66
C THR A 175 3.32 0.12 -2.50
N CYS A 176 4.22 1.05 -2.14
CA CYS A 176 5.07 0.93 -0.95
C CYS A 176 4.21 0.83 0.32
N CYS A 177 3.22 1.71 0.49
CA CYS A 177 2.32 1.65 1.65
C CYS A 177 1.57 0.31 1.75
N LEU A 178 1.11 -0.23 0.62
CA LEU A 178 0.50 -1.56 0.57
C LEU A 178 1.48 -2.66 1.02
N PHE A 179 2.73 -2.62 0.56
CA PHE A 179 3.75 -3.60 0.96
C PHE A 179 4.06 -3.49 2.45
N GLN A 180 4.18 -2.26 2.98
CA GLN A 180 4.44 -2.00 4.39
C GLN A 180 3.33 -2.60 5.26
N ARG A 181 2.07 -2.31 4.92
CA ARG A 181 0.91 -2.85 5.63
C ARG A 181 0.89 -4.37 5.60
N THR A 182 1.07 -4.96 4.42
CA THR A 182 1.11 -6.42 4.25
C THR A 182 2.22 -7.06 5.08
N ALA A 183 3.40 -6.42 5.16
CA ALA A 183 4.51 -6.92 5.96
C ALA A 183 4.22 -6.87 7.47
N VAL A 184 3.66 -5.76 7.96
CA VAL A 184 3.29 -5.59 9.37
C VAL A 184 2.20 -6.59 9.77
N GLU A 185 1.14 -6.72 8.99
CA GLU A 185 0.05 -7.68 9.25
C GLU A 185 0.57 -9.13 9.28
N LYS A 186 1.43 -9.49 8.30
CA LYS A 186 2.07 -10.81 8.26
C LYS A 186 3.01 -11.05 9.44
N GLN A 187 3.70 -10.01 9.91
CA GLN A 187 4.56 -10.09 11.07
C GLN A 187 3.75 -10.25 12.36
N ASP A 188 2.63 -9.52 12.51
CA ASP A 188 1.74 -9.63 13.68
C ASP A 188 1.18 -11.06 13.80
N GLN A 189 0.82 -11.70 12.68
CA GLN A 189 0.41 -13.11 12.64
C GLN A 189 1.53 -14.12 12.98
N ARG A 190 2.79 -13.75 12.77
CA ARG A 190 3.95 -14.61 13.08
C ARG A 190 4.47 -14.40 14.50
N TRP A 191 4.15 -13.26 15.11
CA TRP A 191 4.68 -12.83 16.39
C TRP A 191 4.62 -13.89 17.50
N PRO A 192 3.48 -14.59 17.76
CA PRO A 192 3.41 -15.58 18.84
C PRO A 192 4.36 -16.78 18.67
N ARG A 193 4.75 -17.08 17.42
CA ARG A 193 5.70 -18.16 17.11
C ARG A 193 7.14 -17.70 17.24
N ASP A 194 7.44 -16.49 16.77
CA ASP A 194 8.80 -15.95 16.78
C ASP A 194 9.21 -15.42 18.16
N TRP A 195 8.23 -15.08 19.00
CA TRP A 195 8.41 -14.55 20.35
C TRP A 195 7.40 -15.15 21.34
N PRO A 196 7.66 -16.36 21.86
CA PRO A 196 6.81 -16.97 22.89
C PRO A 196 6.83 -16.16 24.20
N PRO A 197 5.79 -16.31 25.04
CA PRO A 197 5.64 -15.60 26.32
C PRO A 197 6.78 -15.85 27.33
#